data_AF-A0A351D0F9-F1
#
_entry.id   AF-A0A351D0F9-F1
#
_cell.length_a   1.000
_cell.length_b   1.000
_cell.length_c   1.000
_cell.angle_alpha   90.00
_cell.angle_beta   90.00
_cell.angle_gamma   90.00
#
_symmetry.space_group_name_H-M   'P 1'
#
loop_
_entity.id
_entity.type
_entity.pdbx_description
1 polymer ?
#
loop_
_entity_poly.entity_id
_entity_poly.type
_entity_poly.pdbx_seq_one_letter_code
_entity_poly.pdbx_strand_id
1 'polypeptide(L)' 'MQEKKGWGHSSFEQACSFAIKANVRQLVLFHHDPSRSDEQLEAMLTQANEWVEHQDAELDVILAREGLAV' A
#
# COMPACT_ATOMS: atom_id res chain seq x y z
N MET A 1 -8.83 2.69 -10.74
CA MET A 1 -9.12 3.76 -9.75
C MET A 1 -9.87 4.97 -10.32
N GLN A 2 -10.56 4.89 -11.47
CA GLN A 2 -11.29 6.07 -11.98
C GLN A 2 -12.58 6.37 -11.21
N GLU A 3 -13.26 5.35 -10.68
CA GLU A 3 -14.60 5.51 -10.08
C GLU A 3 -14.64 6.17 -8.68
N LYS A 4 -13.50 6.25 -7.97
CA LYS A 4 -13.44 6.75 -6.57
C LYS A 4 -12.53 7.97 -6.40
N LYS A 5 -12.14 8.64 -7.49
CA LYS A 5 -11.32 9.84 -7.42
C LYS A 5 -12.08 10.95 -6.70
N GLY A 6 -11.45 11.60 -5.72
CA GLY A 6 -12.05 12.70 -4.95
C GLY A 6 -12.71 12.30 -3.62
N TRP A 7 -12.74 11.01 -3.27
CA TRP A 7 -13.32 10.53 -2.02
C TRP A 7 -12.40 10.72 -0.79
N GLY A 8 -11.22 11.32 -0.98
CA GLY A 8 -10.24 11.50 0.09
C GLY A 8 -9.39 10.27 0.42
N HIS A 9 -9.44 9.23 -0.42
CA HIS A 9 -8.59 8.04 -0.28
C HIS A 9 -7.35 8.09 -1.18
N SER A 10 -6.25 7.51 -0.70
CA SER A 10 -5.01 7.33 -1.46
C SER A 10 -4.98 5.97 -2.14
N SER A 11 -4.30 5.91 -3.29
CA SER A 11 -3.85 4.66 -3.90
C SER A 11 -2.65 4.08 -3.15
N PHE A 12 -2.33 2.79 -3.34
CA PHE A 12 -1.12 2.24 -2.74
C PHE A 12 0.14 2.88 -3.35
N GLU A 13 0.13 3.22 -4.64
CA GLU A 13 1.24 3.91 -5.32
C GLU A 13 1.48 5.30 -4.72
N GLN A 14 0.41 6.02 -4.37
CA GLN A 14 0.51 7.31 -3.68
C GLN A 14 1.13 7.15 -2.29
N ALA A 15 0.73 6.10 -1.55
CA ALA A 15 1.29 5.79 -0.23
C ALA A 15 2.78 5.41 -0.33
N CYS A 16 3.16 4.50 -1.25
CA CYS A 16 4.54 4.10 -1.49
C CYS A 16 5.40 5.30 -1.93
N SER A 17 4.93 6.09 -2.91
CA SER A 17 5.64 7.29 -3.37
C SER A 17 5.89 8.28 -2.23
N PHE A 18 4.90 8.46 -1.35
CA PHE A 18 5.06 9.31 -0.18
C PHE A 18 6.08 8.76 0.81
N ALA A 19 6.01 7.46 1.14
CA ALA A 19 6.94 6.80 2.06
C ALA A 19 8.41 6.88 1.55
N ILE A 20 8.63 6.65 0.26
CA ILE A 20 9.95 6.79 -0.38
C ILE A 20 10.46 8.24 -0.25
N LYS A 21 9.64 9.24 -0.59
CA LYS A 21 10.02 10.65 -0.47
C LYS A 21 10.31 11.08 0.97
N ALA A 22 9.62 10.45 1.92
CA ALA A 22 9.82 10.67 3.35
C ALA A 22 10.99 9.85 3.94
N ASN A 23 11.68 9.04 3.13
CA ASN A 23 12.79 8.19 3.57
C ASN A 23 12.40 7.20 4.69
N VAL A 24 11.18 6.68 4.61
CA VAL A 24 10.65 5.68 5.55
C VAL A 24 11.20 4.31 5.21
N ARG A 25 11.54 3.51 6.24
CA ARG A 25 12.04 2.14 6.06
C ARG A 25 10.93 1.10 5.84
N GLN A 26 9.78 1.28 6.50
CA GLN A 26 8.66 0.35 6.42
C GLN A 26 7.32 1.11 6.32
N LEU A 27 6.48 0.70 5.37
CA LEU A 27 5.13 1.19 5.15
C LEU A 27 4.13 0.07 5.47
N VAL A 28 3.22 0.36 6.41
CA VAL A 28 2.08 -0.51 6.72
C VAL A 28 0.84 0.02 6.00
N LEU A 29 0.29 -0.76 5.07
CA LEU A 29 -0.94 -0.44 4.36
C LEU A 29 -2.15 -0.86 5.20
N PHE A 30 -3.07 0.07 5.46
CA PHE A 30 -4.30 -0.15 6.22
C PHE A 30 -5.48 0.61 5.61
N HIS A 31 -6.69 0.42 6.16
CA HIS A 31 -7.91 1.11 5.73
C HIS A 31 -8.27 0.85 4.25
N HIS A 32 -8.17 -0.43 3.86
CA HIS A 32 -8.61 -0.88 2.55
C HIS A 32 -10.14 -0.77 2.41
N ASP A 33 -10.61 -0.82 1.17
CA ASP A 33 -12.06 -0.82 0.90
C ASP A 33 -12.71 -2.09 1.48
N PRO A 34 -13.77 -1.98 2.32
CA PRO A 34 -14.41 -3.14 2.95
C PRO A 34 -14.94 -4.20 1.98
N SER A 35 -15.12 -3.87 0.70
CA SER A 35 -15.54 -4.84 -0.30
C SER A 35 -14.41 -5.74 -0.82
N ARG A 36 -13.16 -5.53 -0.41
CA ARG A 36 -12.02 -6.34 -0.85
C ARG A 36 -11.92 -7.64 -0.07
N SER A 37 -11.69 -8.75 -0.77
CA SER A 37 -11.34 -10.03 -0.15
C SER A 37 -9.86 -10.08 0.23
N ASP A 38 -9.50 -11.03 1.08
CA ASP A 38 -8.12 -11.28 1.48
C ASP A 38 -7.21 -11.52 0.28
N GLU A 39 -7.65 -12.30 -0.72
CA GLU A 39 -6.87 -12.54 -1.94
C GLU A 39 -6.63 -11.26 -2.75
N GLN A 40 -7.59 -10.34 -2.74
CA GLN A 40 -7.44 -9.05 -3.42
C GLN A 40 -6.47 -8.14 -2.67
N LEU A 41 -6.42 -8.23 -1.34
CA LEU A 41 -5.44 -7.49 -0.54
C LEU A 41 -4.04 -8.04 -0.77
N GLU A 42 -3.86 -9.36 -0.73
CA GLU A 42 -2.57 -9.99 -1.05
C GLU A 42 -2.10 -9.65 -2.47
N ALA A 43 -3.00 -9.67 -3.46
CA ALA A 43 -2.65 -9.22 -4.81
C ALA A 43 -2.23 -7.74 -4.85
N MET A 44 -2.87 -6.88 -4.05
CA MET A 44 -2.49 -5.48 -3.92
C MET A 44 -1.11 -5.31 -3.26
N LEU A 45 -0.77 -6.15 -2.27
CA LEU A 45 0.55 -6.17 -1.64
C LEU A 45 1.63 -6.57 -2.63
N THR A 46 1.40 -7.63 -3.42
CA THR A 46 2.32 -8.03 -4.50
C THR A 46 2.53 -6.89 -5.49
N GLN A 47 1.45 -6.23 -5.93
CA GLN A 47 1.55 -5.07 -6.82
C GLN A 47 2.31 -3.89 -6.19
N ALA A 48 2.15 -3.66 -4.89
CA ALA A 48 2.87 -2.61 -4.18
C ALA A 48 4.37 -2.89 -4.11
N ASN A 49 4.76 -4.14 -3.81
CA ASN A 49 6.16 -4.56 -3.79
C ASN A 49 6.79 -4.47 -5.17
N GLU A 50 6.14 -5.00 -6.21
CA GLU A 50 6.59 -4.86 -7.60
C GLU A 50 6.74 -3.38 -7.98
N TRP A 51 5.78 -2.53 -7.60
CA TRP A 51 5.85 -1.11 -7.90
C TRP A 51 7.05 -0.42 -7.23
N VAL A 52 7.34 -0.75 -5.96
CA VAL A 52 8.50 -0.23 -5.21
C VAL A 52 9.82 -0.68 -5.85
N GLU A 53 9.93 -1.96 -6.23
CA GLU A 53 11.09 -2.48 -6.95
C GLU A 53 11.35 -1.71 -8.26
N HIS A 54 10.30 -1.38 -9.01
CA HIS A 54 10.42 -0.57 -10.22
C HIS A 54 10.83 0.89 -9.96
N GLN A 55 10.71 1.39 -8.72
CA GLN A 55 11.22 2.71 -8.33
C GLN A 55 12.69 2.67 -7.87
N ASP A 56 13.33 1.49 -7.82
CA ASP A 56 14.68 1.30 -7.27
C ASP A 56 14.82 1.88 -5.85
N ALA A 57 13.80 1.63 -5.01
CA ALA A 57 13.70 2.16 -3.66
C ALA A 57 13.72 1.04 -2.62
N GLU A 58 14.43 1.26 -1.52
CA GLU A 58 14.44 0.37 -0.37
C GLU A 58 13.30 0.74 0.59
N LEU A 59 12.12 0.17 0.38
CA LEU A 59 10.95 0.33 1.23
C LEU A 59 10.30 -1.04 1.49
N ASP A 60 10.21 -1.45 2.75
CA ASP A 60 9.45 -2.65 3.15
C ASP A 60 7.95 -2.33 3.22
N VAL A 61 7.12 -3.01 2.44
CA VAL A 61 5.67 -2.79 2.42
C VAL A 61 4.98 -4.01 2.98
N ILE A 62 4.10 -3.81 3.97
CA ILE A 62 3.29 -4.87 4.58
C ILE A 62 1.81 -4.47 4.66
N LEU A 63 0.92 -5.47 4.70
CA LEU A 63 -0.49 -5.26 5.00
C LEU A 63 -0.75 -5.33 6.50
N ALA A 64 -1.51 -4.36 7.02
CA ALA A 64 -2.10 -4.48 8.34
C ALA A 64 -3.12 -5.62 8.38
N ARG A 65 -3.11 -6.36 9.49
CA ARG A 65 -4.13 -7.36 9.86
C ARG A 65 -4.45 -7.23 11.33
N GLU A 66 -5.62 -7.69 11.75
CA GLU A 66 -6.04 -7.65 13.15
C GLU A 66 -4.97 -8.29 14.04
N GLY A 67 -4.57 -7.57 15.09
CA GLY A 67 -3.56 -8.02 16.03
C GLY A 67 -2.11 -7.89 15.57
N LEU A 68 -1.83 -7.26 14.41
CA LEU A 68 -0.46 -6.93 14.01
C LEU A 68 0.19 -5.95 15.01
N ALA A 69 1.43 -6.24 15.42
CA ALA A 69 2.30 -5.36 16.18
C ALA A 69 3.67 -5.30 15.49
N VAL A 70 4.19 -4.09 15.28
CA VAL A 70 5.46 -3.79 14.60
C VAL A 70 6.39 -2.99 15.50
#